data_AF-A0A176FSM1-F1
#
_entry.id   AF-A0A176FSM1-F1
#
_cell.length_a   1.000
_cell.length_b   1.000
_cell.length_c   1.000
_cell.angle_alpha   90.00
_cell.angle_beta   90.00
_cell.angle_gamma   90.00
#
_symmetry.space_group_name_H-M   'P 1'
#
loop_
_entity.id
_entity.type
_entity.pdbx_description
1 polymer ?
#
loop_
_entity_poly.entity_id
_entity_poly.type
_entity_poly.pdbx_seq_one_letter_code
_entity_poly.pdbx_strand_id
1 'polypeptide(L)'
;MFGSESPRWLRRFLVLAVILQGLAVIGAAVGAAPFALLVALLGTWAFGWHMHWQLSRFDLEDGERQLKLFRSNRDAGLLPLPFFAVALFL
;
A
#
# COMPACT_ATOMS: atom_id res chain seq x y z
N MET A 1 6.40 23.23 -4.22
CA MET A 1 6.84 21.83 -4.44
C MET A 1 5.71 21.10 -5.15
N PHE A 2 5.99 20.45 -6.29
CA PHE A 2 5.11 19.65 -7.17
C PHE A 2 3.84 20.28 -7.78
N GLY A 3 3.19 21.28 -7.17
CA GLY A 3 2.08 22.02 -7.79
C GLY A 3 0.95 21.10 -8.32
N SER A 4 0.43 21.40 -9.51
CA SER A 4 -0.59 20.59 -10.20
C SER A 4 -0.13 19.16 -10.56
N GLU A 5 1.18 18.88 -10.54
CA GLU A 5 1.75 17.56 -10.85
C GLU A 5 1.77 16.61 -9.64
N SER A 6 1.41 17.10 -8.44
CA SER A 6 1.43 16.32 -7.19
C SER A 6 0.68 14.98 -7.28
N PRO A 7 -0.56 14.90 -7.83
CA PRO A 7 -1.29 13.62 -7.92
C PRO A 7 -0.56 12.58 -8.78
N ARG A 8 0.13 13.04 -9.83
CA ARG A 8 0.87 12.17 -10.76
C ARG A 8 2.10 11.57 -10.08
N TRP A 9 2.84 12.37 -9.32
CA TRP A 9 3.99 11.89 -8.54
C TRP A 9 3.56 10.96 -7.40
N LEU A 10 2.47 11.28 -6.70
CA LEU A 10 1.91 10.39 -5.66
C LEU A 10 1.50 9.03 -6.23
N ARG A 11 0.92 8.98 -7.43
CA ARG A 11 0.61 7.71 -8.11
C ARG A 11 1.87 6.90 -8.42
N ARG A 12 2.91 7.54 -8.95
CA ARG A 12 4.19 6.88 -9.25
C ARG A 12 4.85 6.34 -7.99
N PHE A 13 4.84 7.13 -6.93
CA PHE A 13 5.35 6.72 -5.62
C PHE A 13 4.57 5.52 -5.07
N LEU A 14 3.24 5.53 -5.18
CA LEU A 14 2.40 4.40 -4.79
C LEU A 14 2.77 3.13 -5.56
N VAL A 15 2.91 3.21 -6.88
CA VAL A 15 3.33 2.07 -7.72
C VAL A 15 4.69 1.54 -7.26
N LEU A 16 5.66 2.43 -7.03
CA LEU A 16 6.98 2.04 -6.56
C LEU A 16 6.92 1.37 -5.17
N ALA A 17 6.13 1.91 -4.24
CA ALA A 17 5.96 1.36 -2.90
C ALA A 17 5.34 -0.05 -2.93
N VAL A 18 4.29 -0.25 -3.74
CA VAL A 18 3.64 -1.56 -3.90
C VAL A 18 4.60 -2.58 -4.53
N ILE A 19 5.40 -2.18 -5.52
CA ILE A 19 6.43 -3.06 -6.12
C ILE A 19 7.48 -3.44 -5.09
N LEU A 20 8.05 -2.45 -4.38
CA LEU A 20 9.07 -2.71 -3.35
C LEU A 20 8.53 -3.63 -2.25
N GLN A 21 7.29 -3.40 -1.81
CA GLN A 21 6.66 -4.27 -0.82
C GLN A 21 6.41 -5.67 -1.37
N GLY A 22 5.96 -5.81 -2.62
CA GLY A 22 5.80 -7.11 -3.28
C GLY A 22 7.12 -7.89 -3.37
N LEU A 23 8.21 -7.22 -3.75
CA LEU A 23 9.55 -7.81 -3.77
C LEU A 23 10.00 -8.24 -2.37
N ALA A 24 9.75 -7.42 -1.35
CA ALA A 24 10.06 -7.75 0.03
C ALA A 24 9.28 -8.99 0.52
N VAL A 25 7.99 -9.09 0.19
CA VAL A 25 7.16 -10.26 0.51
C VAL A 25 7.68 -11.52 -0.17
N ILE A 26 8.00 -11.45 -1.48
CA ILE A 26 8.56 -12.58 -2.22
C ILE A 26 9.90 -13.01 -1.61
N GLY A 27 10.78 -12.06 -1.30
CA GLY A 27 12.07 -12.33 -0.68
C GLY A 27 11.96 -12.94 0.73
N ALA A 28 11.00 -12.47 1.53
CA ALA A 28 10.76 -12.97 2.88
C ALA A 28 10.13 -14.37 2.91
N ALA A 29 9.37 -14.73 1.88
CA ALA A 29 8.66 -16.01 1.78
C ALA A 29 9.38 -17.05 0.92
N VAL A 30 10.68 -16.87 0.64
CA VAL A 30 11.49 -17.89 -0.06
C VAL A 30 11.50 -19.19 0.75
N GLY A 31 11.01 -20.27 0.15
CA GLY A 31 10.89 -21.58 0.81
C GLY A 31 9.61 -21.78 1.64
N ALA A 32 8.75 -20.76 1.74
CA ALA A 32 7.42 -20.91 2.35
C ALA A 32 6.46 -21.69 1.43
N ALA A 33 5.37 -22.18 1.99
CA ALA A 33 4.31 -22.80 1.22
C ALA A 33 3.74 -21.83 0.16
N PRO A 34 3.39 -22.29 -1.06
CA PRO A 34 2.85 -21.42 -2.11
C PRO A 34 1.58 -20.66 -1.66
N PHE A 35 0.77 -21.28 -0.80
CA PHE A 35 -0.44 -20.66 -0.28
C PHE A 35 -0.13 -19.55 0.74
N ALA A 36 0.90 -19.70 1.57
CA ALA A 36 1.37 -18.65 2.48
C ALA A 36 1.86 -17.42 1.70
N LEU A 37 2.64 -17.62 0.63
CA LEU A 37 3.07 -16.54 -0.26
C LEU A 37 1.87 -15.84 -0.92
N LEU A 38 0.89 -16.60 -1.41
CA LEU A 38 -0.31 -16.02 -2.03
C LEU A 38 -1.06 -15.13 -1.04
N VAL A 39 -1.28 -15.61 0.19
CA VAL A 39 -1.96 -14.84 1.24
C VAL A 39 -1.16 -13.57 1.59
N ALA A 40 0.15 -13.66 1.73
CA ALA A 40 0.99 -12.49 1.99
C ALA A 40 0.91 -11.46 0.84
N LEU A 41 0.89 -11.89 -0.42
CA LEU A 41 0.74 -11.01 -1.58
C LEU A 41 -0.65 -10.35 -1.67
N LEU A 42 -1.70 -11.01 -1.19
CA LEU A 42 -3.03 -10.39 -1.07
C LEU A 42 -3.00 -9.18 -0.13
N GLY A 43 -2.17 -9.20 0.91
CA GLY A 43 -1.96 -8.03 1.79
C GLY A 43 -1.35 -6.84 1.06
N THR A 44 -0.32 -7.08 0.24
CA THR A 44 0.29 -6.05 -0.62
C THR A 44 -0.72 -5.49 -1.62
N TRP A 45 -1.56 -6.35 -2.21
CA TRP A 45 -2.59 -5.93 -3.15
C TRP A 45 -3.70 -5.10 -2.48
N ALA A 46 -4.16 -5.52 -1.31
CA ALA A 46 -5.16 -4.80 -0.51
C ALA A 46 -4.67 -3.39 -0.13
N PHE A 47 -3.40 -3.27 0.30
CA PHE A 47 -2.75 -1.99 0.54
C PHE A 47 -2.73 -1.09 -0.71
N GLY A 48 -2.27 -1.64 -1.84
CA GLY A 48 -2.19 -0.90 -3.10
C GLY A 48 -3.56 -0.41 -3.60
N TRP A 49 -4.58 -1.26 -3.51
CA TRP A 49 -5.95 -0.91 -3.85
C TRP A 49 -6.52 0.20 -2.96
N HIS A 50 -6.35 0.08 -1.63
CA HIS A 50 -6.81 1.09 -0.68
C HIS A 50 -6.18 2.46 -0.95
N MET A 51 -4.85 2.48 -1.14
CA MET A 51 -4.12 3.71 -1.44
C MET A 51 -4.52 4.31 -2.80
N HIS A 52 -4.82 3.47 -3.80
CA HIS A 52 -5.31 3.94 -5.10
C HIS A 52 -6.66 4.66 -4.96
N TRP A 53 -7.58 4.05 -4.20
CA TRP A 53 -8.87 4.67 -3.88
C TRP A 53 -8.70 5.96 -3.07
N GLN A 54 -7.80 5.98 -2.09
CA GLN A 54 -7.49 7.16 -1.29
C GLN A 54 -6.93 8.30 -2.16
N LEU A 55 -6.06 7.99 -3.11
CA LEU A 55 -5.47 8.96 -4.03
C LEU A 55 -6.47 9.46 -5.09
N SER A 56 -7.46 8.66 -5.48
CA SER A 56 -8.59 9.12 -6.32
C SER A 56 -9.43 10.20 -5.63
N ARG A 57 -9.37 10.26 -4.30
CA ARG A 57 -10.01 11.27 -3.46
C ARG A 57 -9.06 12.39 -3.07
N PHE A 58 -7.88 12.52 -3.68
CA PHE A 58 -6.98 13.61 -3.36
C PHE A 58 -7.45 14.93 -4.00
N ASP A 59 -7.41 16.01 -3.23
CA ASP A 59 -7.79 17.35 -3.68
C ASP A 59 -6.70 18.34 -3.23
N LEU A 60 -6.20 19.16 -4.16
CA LEU A 60 -5.15 20.14 -3.92
C LEU A 60 -5.67 21.41 -3.23
N GLU A 61 -6.95 21.70 -3.36
CA GLU A 61 -7.56 22.93 -2.85
C GLU A 61 -8.14 22.75 -1.44
N ASP A 62 -8.30 21.51 -0.98
CA ASP A 62 -8.82 21.16 0.34
C ASP A 62 -7.72 20.68 1.30
N GLY A 63 -7.16 21.61 2.07
CA GLY A 63 -6.11 21.33 3.05
C GLY A 63 -6.53 20.43 4.22
N GLU A 64 -7.80 20.47 4.64
CA GLU A 64 -8.28 19.59 5.70
C GLU A 64 -8.31 18.14 5.23
N ARG A 65 -8.77 17.91 4.00
CA ARG A 65 -8.79 16.59 3.37
C ARG A 65 -7.38 16.06 3.17
N GLN A 66 -6.41 16.89 2.79
CA GLN A 66 -5.01 16.49 2.70
C GLN A 66 -4.48 15.97 4.03
N LEU A 67 -4.75 16.67 5.13
CA LEU A 67 -4.32 16.26 6.46
C LEU A 67 -5.01 14.97 6.92
N LYS A 68 -6.31 14.81 6.62
CA LYS A 68 -7.07 13.57 6.90
C LYS A 68 -6.50 12.39 6.12
N LEU A 69 -6.23 12.55 4.82
CA LEU A 69 -5.61 11.51 3.99
C LEU A 69 -4.20 11.17 4.50
N PHE A 70 -3.40 12.16 4.87
CA PHE A 70 -2.05 11.90 5.42
C PHE A 70 -2.09 11.09 6.71
N ARG A 71 -3.04 11.38 7.61
CA ARG A 71 -3.23 10.59 8.84
C ARG A 71 -3.69 9.17 8.55
N SER A 72 -4.66 9.01 7.64
CA SER A 72 -5.16 7.70 7.19
C SER A 72 -4.07 6.83 6.55
N ASN A 73 -3.01 7.44 5.99
CA ASN A 73 -1.90 6.71 5.39
C ASN A 73 -1.15 5.81 6.39
N ARG A 74 -1.12 6.21 7.68
CA ARG A 74 -0.54 5.38 8.75
C ARG A 74 -1.34 4.09 8.93
N ASP A 75 -2.66 4.20 8.96
CA ASP A 75 -3.56 3.07 9.17
C ASP A 75 -3.59 2.15 7.96
N ALA A 76 -3.57 2.72 6.75
CA ALA A 76 -3.46 1.97 5.52
C ALA A 76 -2.18 1.12 5.47
N GLY A 77 -1.06 1.64 5.99
CA GLY A 77 0.19 0.86 6.13
C GLY A 77 0.09 -0.39 7.00
N LEU A 78 -0.92 -0.49 7.87
CA LEU A 78 -1.20 -1.67 8.70
C LEU A 78 -2.06 -2.72 7.97
N LEU A 79 -2.65 -2.41 6.81
CA LEU A 79 -3.49 -3.34 6.04
C LEU A 79 -2.82 -4.67 5.69
N PRO A 80 -1.52 -4.72 5.33
CA PRO A 80 -0.84 -5.99 5.04
C PRO A 80 -0.65 -6.88 6.28
N LEU A 81 -0.64 -6.30 7.48
CA LEU A 81 -0.30 -6.98 8.73
C LEU A 81 -1.15 -8.23 9.02
N PRO A 82 -2.49 -8.21 8.95
CA PRO A 82 -3.31 -9.41 9.16
C PRO A 82 -3.03 -10.51 8.12
N PHE A 83 -2.73 -10.15 6.88
CA PHE A 83 -2.37 -11.13 5.84
C PHE A 83 -1.04 -11.80 6.15
N PHE A 84 -0.05 -11.03 6.58
CA PHE A 84 1.23 -11.58 7.03
C PHE A 84 1.06 -12.47 8.24
N ALA A 85 0.22 -12.09 9.21
CA ALA A 85 -0.08 -12.92 10.37
C ALA A 85 -0.70 -14.27 9.94
N VAL A 86 -1.69 -14.27 9.04
CA VAL A 86 -2.27 -15.52 8.52
C VAL A 86 -1.23 -16.34 7.76
N ALA A 87 -0.41 -15.71 6.92
CA ALA A 87 0.65 -16.39 6.17
C ALA A 87 1.70 -17.08 7.08
N LEU A 88 1.95 -16.56 8.28
CA LEU A 88 2.86 -17.21 9.24
C LEU A 88 2.32 -18.54 9.80
N PHE A 89 1.01 -18.76 9.74
CA PHE A 89 0.38 -19.99 10.23
C PHE A 89 0.06 -21.01 9.11
N LEU A 90 0.41 -20.69 7.86
CA LEU A 90 0.20 -21.51 6.66
C LEU A 90 1.50 -22.18 6.21
#